data_AF-A0A835KZS8-F1
#
_entry.id   AF-A0A835KZS8-F1
#
_cell.length_a   1.000
_cell.length_b   1.000
_cell.length_c   1.000
_cell.angle_alpha   90.00
_cell.angle_beta   90.00
_cell.angle_gamma   90.00
#
_symmetry.space_group_name_H-M   'P 1'
#
loop_
_entity.id
_entity.type
_entity.pdbx_description
1 polymer ?
#
loop_
_entity_poly.entity_id
_entity_poly.type
_entity_poly.pdbx_seq_one_letter_code
_entity_poly.pdbx_strand_id
1 'polypeptide(L)'
;MDDTESTTTSADENTGNLCDNPTRDTLAEGLLGLLKPTVDQLDDRVRATRISQLELKQQIDSLNEELQNVREALNNHPDLDPYVKKLISCKHKVTVVLNVLQASQDRLNEIRRMVSKEKSVRTTVLPEPPQELEQSTSANHINKADFDHVYEPAEDSFLLIDALEKDLEYLKKKNPTFCLEVGSGSGVVITAFGMAFPQTFCLSTDINFKACVMSKQTADYNKVKLDTCNMDLTSSFTDNVFDVIIFNPPYVVTESEECGGCDITASWAGGTKGREITDRLLTMIPKKLANNGIFYLLLIEENIPDEVVQIMSSYGYKSEIVLKRKVRNEQQLVFKFFR
;
A
#
# COMPACT_ATOMS: atom_id res chain seq x y z
N MET A 1 -54.64 30.07 6.39
CA MET A 1 -54.21 30.75 5.16
C MET A 1 -54.48 29.77 4.04
N ASP A 2 -55.64 29.73 3.39
CA ASP A 2 -56.73 30.70 3.33
C ASP A 2 -58.08 30.00 3.46
N ASP A 3 -58.92 30.58 4.32
CA ASP A 3 -60.34 30.33 4.38
C ASP A 3 -61.01 31.03 3.20
N THR A 4 -61.82 30.33 2.43
CA THR A 4 -62.81 30.95 1.56
C THR A 4 -64.17 30.35 1.88
N GLU A 5 -64.91 31.14 2.66
CA GLU A 5 -66.34 31.00 2.92
C GLU A 5 -67.09 30.89 1.59
N SER A 6 -67.87 29.82 1.44
CA SER A 6 -68.93 29.77 0.43
C SER A 6 -70.27 29.74 1.14
N THR A 7 -70.90 30.90 1.09
CA THR A 7 -72.23 31.24 1.59
C THR A 7 -73.28 30.33 0.96
N THR A 8 -73.75 29.32 1.68
CA THR A 8 -74.98 28.62 1.33
C THR A 8 -76.17 29.47 1.79
N THR A 9 -76.77 30.17 0.84
CA THR A 9 -78.08 30.79 1.01
C THR A 9 -79.10 29.72 1.41
N SER A 10 -79.68 29.91 2.58
CA SER A 10 -80.85 29.21 3.10
C SER A 10 -82.05 29.45 2.18
N ALA A 11 -82.32 28.50 1.28
CA ALA A 11 -83.59 28.41 0.58
C ALA A 11 -84.51 27.48 1.39
N ASP A 12 -85.06 28.00 2.48
CA ASP A 12 -86.32 27.50 3.02
C ASP A 12 -87.44 27.91 2.06
N GLU A 13 -87.62 27.12 1.01
CA GLU A 13 -88.86 27.12 0.23
C GLU A 13 -89.42 25.68 0.18
N ASN A 14 -90.24 25.39 1.21
CA ASN A 14 -91.52 24.75 1.02
C ASN A 14 -91.52 23.29 0.47
N THR A 15 -90.76 22.40 1.11
CA THR A 15 -90.88 20.94 0.90
C THR A 15 -92.10 20.29 1.59
N GLY A 16 -93.04 21.11 2.09
CA GLY A 16 -94.14 20.68 2.94
C GLY A 16 -95.49 20.42 2.25
N ASN A 17 -95.57 20.34 0.91
CA ASN A 17 -96.82 19.96 0.24
C ASN A 17 -96.68 19.51 -1.23
N LEU A 18 -95.79 18.57 -1.52
CA LEU A 18 -95.66 17.95 -2.84
C LEU A 18 -96.10 16.47 -2.78
N CYS A 19 -97.31 16.26 -2.30
CA CYS A 19 -98.03 15.01 -2.55
C CYS A 19 -98.36 14.96 -4.06
N ASP A 20 -97.81 13.95 -4.74
CA ASP A 20 -98.15 13.41 -6.06
C ASP A 20 -98.75 14.42 -7.05
N ASN A 21 -97.88 15.18 -7.74
CA ASN A 21 -98.29 15.90 -8.94
C ASN A 21 -97.97 15.02 -10.16
N PRO A 22 -98.97 14.32 -10.72
CA PRO A 22 -98.75 13.35 -11.78
C PRO A 22 -98.09 13.96 -13.01
N THR A 23 -98.31 15.25 -13.29
CA THR A 23 -97.70 15.95 -14.43
C THR A 23 -96.21 16.20 -14.21
N ARG A 24 -95.81 16.54 -12.98
CA ARG A 24 -94.40 16.72 -12.61
C ARG A 24 -93.67 15.38 -12.64
N ASP A 25 -94.29 14.34 -12.11
CA ASP A 25 -93.68 13.02 -12.03
C ASP A 25 -93.56 12.39 -13.44
N THR A 26 -94.53 12.63 -14.34
CA THR A 26 -94.43 12.27 -15.76
C THR A 26 -93.32 13.02 -16.49
N LEU A 27 -93.16 14.33 -16.24
CA LEU A 27 -92.08 15.11 -16.84
C LEU A 27 -90.70 14.67 -16.31
N ALA A 28 -90.61 14.39 -15.01
CA ALA A 28 -89.41 13.87 -14.38
C ALA A 28 -89.06 12.49 -14.94
N GLU A 29 -90.03 11.58 -15.09
CA GLU A 29 -89.84 10.28 -15.74
C GLU A 29 -89.41 10.40 -17.20
N GLY A 30 -89.97 11.34 -17.96
CA GLY A 30 -89.57 11.61 -19.34
C GLY A 30 -88.13 12.12 -19.46
N LEU A 31 -87.73 13.05 -18.60
CA LEU A 31 -86.35 13.55 -18.52
C LEU A 31 -85.38 12.48 -18.04
N LEU A 32 -85.77 11.68 -17.04
CA LEU A 32 -84.96 10.54 -16.59
C LEU A 32 -84.81 9.51 -17.71
N GLY A 33 -85.88 9.21 -18.44
CA GLY A 33 -85.85 8.27 -19.57
C GLY A 33 -84.91 8.72 -20.70
N LEU A 34 -84.81 10.03 -20.93
CA LEU A 34 -83.87 10.63 -21.89
C LEU A 34 -82.41 10.58 -21.41
N LEU A 35 -82.16 10.82 -20.12
CA LEU A 35 -80.80 10.91 -19.56
C LEU A 35 -80.24 9.57 -19.07
N LYS A 36 -81.10 8.61 -18.73
CA LYS A 36 -80.74 7.30 -18.16
C LYS A 36 -79.72 6.53 -18.99
N PRO A 37 -79.82 6.43 -20.34
CA PRO A 37 -78.82 5.72 -21.13
C PRO A 37 -77.41 6.33 -21.01
N THR A 38 -77.32 7.66 -20.88
CA THR A 38 -76.03 8.36 -20.72
C THR A 38 -75.47 8.19 -19.32
N VAL A 39 -76.33 8.20 -18.28
CA VAL A 39 -75.93 7.94 -16.89
C VAL A 39 -75.44 6.50 -16.74
N ASP A 40 -76.18 5.52 -17.26
CA ASP A 40 -75.81 4.11 -17.22
C ASP A 40 -74.46 3.87 -17.95
N GLN A 41 -74.27 4.51 -19.11
CA GLN A 41 -73.01 4.43 -19.86
C GLN A 41 -71.83 5.07 -19.10
N LEU A 42 -72.07 6.18 -18.38
CA LEU A 42 -71.04 6.81 -17.55
C LEU A 42 -70.68 5.90 -16.37
N ASP A 43 -71.68 5.32 -15.70
CA ASP A 43 -71.48 4.40 -14.58
C ASP A 43 -70.68 3.16 -14.99
N ASP A 44 -70.99 2.58 -16.16
CA ASP A 44 -70.24 1.46 -16.70
C ASP A 44 -68.79 1.83 -17.03
N ARG A 45 -68.55 3.04 -17.57
CA ARG A 45 -67.19 3.54 -17.80
C ARG A 45 -66.43 3.75 -16.50
N VAL A 46 -67.04 4.37 -15.50
CA VAL A 46 -66.42 4.58 -14.18
C VAL A 46 -66.08 3.23 -13.54
N ARG A 47 -66.99 2.24 -13.65
CA ARG A 47 -66.74 0.88 -13.15
C ARG A 47 -65.57 0.22 -13.87
N ALA A 48 -65.53 0.30 -15.21
CA ALA A 48 -64.43 -0.24 -16.01
C ALA A 48 -63.09 0.41 -15.66
N THR A 49 -63.04 1.74 -15.55
CA THR A 49 -61.82 2.47 -15.14
C THR A 49 -61.36 2.04 -13.75
N ARG A 50 -62.28 1.87 -12.80
CA ARG A 50 -61.95 1.43 -11.44
C ARG A 50 -61.35 0.02 -11.43
N ILE A 51 -61.88 -0.89 -12.25
CA ILE A 51 -61.32 -2.25 -12.41
C ILE A 51 -59.90 -2.17 -12.98
N SER A 52 -59.68 -1.43 -14.07
CA SER A 52 -58.34 -1.27 -14.66
C SER A 52 -57.34 -0.62 -13.69
N GLN A 53 -57.77 0.32 -12.85
CA GLN A 53 -56.92 0.90 -11.80
C GLN A 53 -56.52 -0.12 -10.73
N LEU A 54 -57.41 -1.05 -10.36
CA LEU A 54 -57.11 -2.13 -9.42
C LEU A 54 -56.13 -3.14 -10.02
N GLU A 55 -56.31 -3.51 -11.29
CA GLU A 55 -55.40 -4.41 -12.01
C GLU A 55 -54.01 -3.79 -12.15
N LEU A 56 -53.92 -2.51 -12.52
CA LEU A 56 -52.65 -1.80 -12.63
C LEU A 56 -51.92 -1.74 -11.28
N LYS A 57 -52.67 -1.48 -10.20
CA LYS A 57 -52.09 -1.49 -8.85
C LYS A 57 -51.49 -2.86 -8.51
N GLN A 58 -52.21 -3.95 -8.78
CA GLN A 58 -51.70 -5.30 -8.55
C GLN A 58 -50.43 -5.59 -9.36
N GLN A 59 -50.36 -5.13 -10.62
CA GLN A 59 -49.15 -5.28 -11.44
C GLN A 59 -47.96 -4.48 -10.88
N ILE A 60 -48.19 -3.26 -10.41
CA ILE A 60 -47.13 -2.43 -9.78
C ILE A 60 -46.63 -3.10 -8.50
N ASP A 61 -47.52 -3.61 -7.67
CA ASP A 61 -47.17 -4.29 -6.42
C ASP A 61 -46.34 -5.57 -6.72
N SER A 62 -46.73 -6.35 -7.72
CA SER A 62 -45.98 -7.55 -8.17
C SER A 62 -44.59 -7.20 -8.72
N LEU A 63 -44.48 -6.16 -9.55
CA LEU A 63 -43.19 -5.72 -10.09
C LEU A 63 -42.25 -5.22 -8.99
N ASN A 64 -42.79 -4.55 -7.98
CA ASN A 64 -42.01 -4.08 -6.84
C ASN A 64 -41.44 -5.24 -6.03
N GLU A 65 -42.20 -6.32 -5.84
CA GLU A 65 -41.72 -7.54 -5.19
C GLU A 65 -40.60 -8.22 -5.99
N GLU A 66 -40.75 -8.36 -7.31
CA GLU A 66 -39.70 -8.89 -8.18
C GLU A 66 -38.42 -8.04 -8.15
N LEU A 67 -38.54 -6.71 -8.16
CA LEU A 67 -37.40 -5.79 -8.06
C LEU A 67 -36.66 -5.92 -6.72
N GLN A 68 -37.38 -6.14 -5.61
CA GLN A 68 -36.75 -6.40 -4.31
C GLN A 68 -36.00 -7.73 -4.32
N ASN A 69 -36.60 -8.79 -4.89
CA ASN A 69 -35.94 -10.09 -5.03
C ASN A 69 -34.64 -9.99 -5.86
N VAL A 70 -34.65 -9.23 -6.96
CA VAL A 70 -33.45 -8.98 -7.78
C VAL A 70 -32.41 -8.18 -6.99
N ARG A 71 -32.83 -7.17 -6.23
CA ARG A 71 -31.93 -6.35 -5.40
C ARG A 71 -31.26 -7.18 -4.30
N GLU A 72 -32.01 -8.06 -3.64
CA GLU A 72 -31.45 -8.97 -2.63
C GLU A 72 -30.49 -9.99 -3.24
N ALA A 73 -30.82 -10.53 -4.42
CA ALA A 73 -29.93 -11.42 -5.16
C ALA A 73 -28.60 -10.74 -5.56
N LEU A 74 -28.65 -9.46 -5.97
CA LEU A 74 -27.45 -8.68 -6.31
C LEU A 74 -26.60 -8.29 -5.09
N ASN A 75 -27.20 -8.09 -3.92
CA ASN A 75 -26.48 -7.75 -2.70
C ASN A 75 -25.82 -8.96 -2.00
N ASN A 76 -26.09 -10.19 -2.45
CA ASN A 76 -25.53 -11.42 -1.88
C ASN A 76 -24.22 -11.88 -2.53
N HIS A 77 -23.50 -11.01 -3.25
CA HIS A 77 -22.16 -11.36 -3.69
C HIS A 77 -21.21 -11.47 -2.49
N PRO A 78 -20.45 -12.57 -2.35
CA PRO A 78 -19.42 -12.65 -1.32
C PRO A 78 -18.43 -11.52 -1.55
N ASP A 79 -18.08 -10.78 -0.49
CA ASP A 79 -17.05 -9.75 -0.55
C ASP A 79 -15.73 -10.39 -1.00
N LEU A 80 -15.34 -10.12 -2.25
CA LEU A 80 -14.15 -10.68 -2.87
C LEU A 80 -12.90 -9.87 -2.52
N ASP A 81 -13.03 -8.66 -1.97
CA ASP A 81 -11.88 -7.79 -1.68
C ASP A 81 -10.87 -8.45 -0.73
N PRO A 82 -11.27 -9.15 0.35
CA PRO A 82 -10.34 -9.90 1.19
C PRO A 82 -9.59 -11.01 0.42
N TYR A 83 -10.26 -11.66 -0.54
CA TYR A 83 -9.66 -12.71 -1.37
C TYR A 83 -8.71 -12.12 -2.40
N VAL A 84 -9.06 -10.98 -3.01
CA VAL A 84 -8.19 -10.24 -3.93
C VAL A 84 -6.94 -9.75 -3.20
N LYS A 85 -7.07 -9.19 -1.99
CA LYS A 85 -5.92 -8.80 -1.15
C LYS A 85 -5.03 -9.99 -0.82
N LYS A 86 -5.60 -11.14 -0.42
CA LYS A 86 -4.84 -12.38 -0.20
C LYS A 86 -4.14 -12.85 -1.48
N LEU A 87 -4.79 -12.75 -2.64
CA LEU A 87 -4.21 -13.13 -3.92
C LEU A 87 -3.02 -12.24 -4.29
N ILE A 88 -3.14 -10.92 -4.06
CA ILE A 88 -2.07 -9.95 -4.28
C ILE A 88 -0.89 -10.22 -3.33
N SER A 89 -1.17 -10.46 -2.04
CA SER A 89 -0.14 -10.82 -1.06
C SER A 89 0.57 -12.13 -1.43
N CYS A 90 -0.16 -13.17 -1.82
CA CYS A 90 0.40 -14.42 -2.34
C CYS A 90 1.26 -14.18 -3.59
N LYS A 91 0.80 -13.35 -4.54
CA LYS A 91 1.57 -12.98 -5.73
C LYS A 91 2.90 -12.31 -5.36
N HIS A 92 2.89 -11.38 -4.41
CA HIS A 92 4.12 -10.74 -3.93
C HIS A 92 5.05 -11.75 -3.26
N LYS A 93 4.54 -12.59 -2.35
CA LYS A 93 5.32 -13.67 -1.71
C LYS A 93 5.97 -14.59 -2.76
N VAL A 94 5.23 -15.00 -3.79
CA VAL A 94 5.77 -15.80 -4.91
C VAL A 94 6.83 -15.02 -5.70
N THR A 95 6.63 -13.72 -5.93
CA THR A 95 7.58 -12.87 -6.65
C THR A 95 8.91 -12.76 -5.90
N VAL A 96 8.87 -12.60 -4.57
CA VAL A 96 10.05 -12.61 -3.70
C VAL A 96 10.77 -13.96 -3.79
N VAL A 97 10.04 -15.08 -3.66
CA VAL A 97 10.63 -16.42 -3.81
C VAL A 97 11.27 -16.60 -5.20
N LEU A 98 10.62 -16.10 -6.25
CA LEU A 98 11.14 -16.14 -7.62
C LEU A 98 12.39 -15.25 -7.79
N ASN A 99 12.50 -14.14 -7.06
CA ASN A 99 13.71 -13.31 -7.02
C ASN A 99 14.87 -14.09 -6.37
N VAL A 100 14.63 -14.71 -5.21
CA VAL A 100 15.63 -15.51 -4.47
C VAL A 100 16.11 -16.71 -5.29
N LEU A 101 15.19 -17.40 -5.98
CA LEU A 101 15.52 -18.50 -6.88
C LEU A 101 16.38 -18.04 -8.05
N GLN A 102 16.07 -16.88 -8.65
CA GLN A 102 16.84 -16.33 -9.75
C GLN A 102 18.25 -15.95 -9.31
N ALA A 103 18.39 -15.22 -8.19
CA ALA A 103 19.70 -14.88 -7.62
C ALA A 103 20.51 -16.15 -7.31
N SER A 104 19.86 -17.21 -6.81
CA SER A 104 20.49 -18.50 -6.58
C SER A 104 20.93 -19.20 -7.88
N GLN A 105 20.14 -19.09 -8.95
CA GLN A 105 20.46 -19.64 -10.26
C GLN A 105 21.63 -18.90 -10.93
N ASP A 106 21.67 -17.57 -10.82
CA ASP A 106 22.74 -16.74 -11.38
C ASP A 106 24.06 -17.03 -10.67
N ARG A 107 24.04 -17.17 -9.34
CA ARG A 107 25.20 -17.64 -8.56
C ARG A 107 25.67 -19.02 -8.99
N LEU A 108 24.76 -19.97 -9.21
CA LEU A 108 25.11 -21.31 -9.68
C LEU A 108 25.78 -21.25 -11.07
N ASN A 109 25.30 -20.38 -11.95
CA ASN A 109 25.89 -20.17 -13.26
C ASN A 109 27.30 -19.58 -13.16
N GLU A 110 27.53 -18.61 -12.27
CA GLU A 110 28.85 -18.03 -12.05
C GLU A 110 29.83 -19.06 -11.46
N ILE A 111 29.39 -19.85 -10.47
CA ILE A 111 30.20 -20.95 -9.91
C ILE A 111 30.53 -21.98 -11.01
N ARG A 112 29.57 -22.36 -11.86
CA ARG A 112 29.83 -23.25 -13.00
C ARG A 112 30.87 -22.65 -13.96
N ARG A 113 30.82 -21.34 -14.21
CA ARG A 113 31.79 -20.62 -15.03
C ARG A 113 33.18 -20.65 -14.39
N MET A 114 33.28 -20.35 -13.09
CA MET A 114 34.52 -20.41 -12.32
C MET A 114 35.11 -21.83 -12.32
N VAL A 115 34.32 -22.85 -12.02
CA VAL A 115 34.77 -24.26 -12.04
C VAL A 115 35.24 -24.70 -13.43
N SER A 116 34.56 -24.26 -14.49
CA SER A 116 34.99 -24.54 -15.86
C SER A 116 36.32 -23.87 -16.20
N LYS A 117 36.48 -22.60 -15.79
CA LYS A 117 37.74 -21.84 -15.94
C LYS A 117 38.87 -22.49 -15.12
N GLU A 118 38.61 -22.87 -13.88
CA GLU A 118 39.58 -23.51 -12.99
C GLU A 118 39.97 -24.93 -13.46
N LYS A 119 39.02 -25.71 -14.01
CA LYS A 119 39.31 -27.00 -14.68
C LYS A 119 40.17 -26.82 -15.92
N SER A 120 39.93 -25.77 -16.70
CA SER A 120 40.72 -25.44 -17.89
C SER A 120 42.14 -24.98 -17.53
N VAL A 121 42.28 -24.21 -16.44
CA VAL A 121 43.55 -23.75 -15.87
C VAL A 121 44.34 -24.91 -15.23
N ARG A 122 43.69 -25.79 -14.45
CA ARG A 122 44.33 -27.00 -13.87
C ARG A 122 44.75 -28.03 -14.92
N THR A 123 44.11 -28.04 -16.08
CA THR A 123 44.53 -28.87 -17.22
C THR A 123 45.77 -28.29 -17.92
N THR A 124 46.08 -27.01 -17.72
CA THR A 124 47.14 -26.32 -18.47
C THR A 124 48.38 -25.94 -17.66
N VAL A 125 48.33 -25.67 -16.35
CA VAL A 125 49.54 -25.18 -15.62
C VAL A 125 49.55 -25.49 -14.10
N LEU A 126 50.62 -26.14 -13.62
CA LEU A 126 51.30 -25.88 -12.33
C LEU A 126 52.57 -25.06 -12.68
N PRO A 127 53.17 -24.14 -11.86
CA PRO A 127 52.83 -23.53 -10.55
C PRO A 127 52.67 -21.96 -10.58
N GLU A 128 52.46 -21.36 -9.40
CA GLU A 128 51.98 -19.99 -8.99
C GLU A 128 52.88 -18.73 -9.28
N PRO A 129 52.56 -17.49 -8.77
CA PRO A 129 51.47 -16.55 -9.13
C PRO A 129 52.01 -15.12 -9.48
N PRO A 130 51.16 -14.17 -9.93
CA PRO A 130 50.87 -13.01 -9.06
C PRO A 130 49.39 -12.59 -9.00
N GLN A 131 49.04 -11.98 -7.87
CA GLN A 131 47.71 -11.46 -7.50
C GLN A 131 47.36 -10.17 -8.26
N GLU A 132 46.13 -10.08 -8.77
CA GLU A 132 45.48 -8.82 -9.14
C GLU A 132 44.12 -8.68 -8.42
N LEU A 133 43.87 -7.46 -7.95
CA LEU A 133 42.74 -7.03 -7.14
C LEU A 133 41.48 -6.84 -7.98
N GLU A 134 40.44 -7.63 -7.70
CA GLU A 134 39.04 -7.23 -7.94
C GLU A 134 38.36 -7.11 -6.56
N GLN A 135 38.28 -5.88 -6.04
CA GLN A 135 37.49 -5.59 -4.85
C GLN A 135 36.01 -5.50 -5.23
N SER A 136 35.33 -6.64 -5.23
CA SER A 136 33.89 -6.68 -4.99
C SER A 136 33.65 -6.80 -3.49
N THR A 137 32.69 -6.05 -2.97
CA THR A 137 32.18 -6.10 -1.59
C THR A 137 31.51 -7.46 -1.35
N SER A 138 32.31 -8.52 -1.24
CA SER A 138 31.80 -9.88 -1.24
C SER A 138 31.44 -10.33 0.17
N ALA A 139 30.18 -10.72 0.37
CA ALA A 139 29.69 -11.44 1.55
C ALA A 139 30.17 -12.92 1.55
N ASN A 140 31.29 -13.22 0.89
CA ASN A 140 31.77 -14.58 0.63
C ASN A 140 32.25 -15.30 1.92
N HIS A 141 32.39 -14.58 3.03
CA HIS A 141 32.76 -15.13 4.34
C HIS A 141 31.58 -15.70 5.14
N ILE A 142 30.34 -15.52 4.67
CA ILE A 142 29.13 -15.87 5.41
C ILE A 142 28.64 -17.24 4.97
N ASN A 143 28.31 -18.11 5.92
CA ASN A 143 27.77 -19.42 5.61
C ASN A 143 26.32 -19.30 5.11
N LYS A 144 25.94 -20.16 4.16
CA LYS A 144 24.61 -20.10 3.53
C LYS A 144 23.46 -20.28 4.53
N ALA A 145 23.71 -21.02 5.62
CA ALA A 145 22.73 -21.24 6.69
C ALA A 145 22.46 -19.98 7.54
N ASP A 146 23.35 -18.98 7.52
CA ASP A 146 23.13 -17.74 8.29
C ASP A 146 22.03 -16.87 7.64
N PHE A 147 21.83 -17.00 6.33
CA PHE A 147 20.74 -16.35 5.58
C PHE A 147 19.36 -16.98 5.81
N ASP A 148 19.27 -18.14 6.49
CA ASP A 148 17.98 -18.68 6.92
C ASP A 148 17.29 -17.73 7.94
N HIS A 149 18.05 -16.80 8.51
CA HIS A 149 17.58 -15.89 9.55
C HIS A 149 17.96 -14.42 9.35
N VAL A 150 18.69 -14.08 8.30
CA VAL A 150 19.08 -12.69 7.99
C VAL A 150 18.84 -12.42 6.51
N TYR A 151 18.38 -11.21 6.19
CA TYR A 151 18.14 -10.80 4.82
C TYR A 151 19.40 -10.88 3.96
N GLU A 152 19.30 -11.63 2.86
CA GLU A 152 20.35 -11.73 1.87
C GLU A 152 20.36 -10.45 1.00
N PRO A 153 21.52 -9.80 0.78
CA PRO A 153 21.63 -8.68 -0.15
C PRO A 153 20.98 -8.97 -1.50
N ALA A 154 20.08 -8.10 -1.92
CA ALA A 154 19.41 -8.19 -3.21
C ALA A 154 19.47 -6.85 -3.96
N GLU A 155 18.71 -6.74 -5.05
CA GLU A 155 18.71 -5.57 -5.96
C GLU A 155 18.48 -4.23 -5.25
N ASP A 156 17.68 -4.23 -4.18
CA ASP A 156 17.42 -3.08 -3.31
C ASP A 156 18.68 -2.62 -2.57
N SER A 157 19.42 -3.56 -1.99
CA SER A 157 20.68 -3.31 -1.29
C SER A 157 21.73 -2.75 -2.26
N PHE A 158 21.83 -3.32 -3.46
CA PHE A 158 22.76 -2.84 -4.48
C PHE A 158 22.35 -1.48 -5.05
N LEU A 159 21.05 -1.23 -5.24
CA LEU A 159 20.55 0.08 -5.65
C LEU A 159 20.92 1.17 -4.63
N LEU A 160 20.84 0.87 -3.34
CA LEU A 160 21.21 1.81 -2.28
C LEU A 160 22.71 2.09 -2.28
N ILE A 161 23.56 1.07 -2.49
CA ILE A 161 25.01 1.24 -2.66
C ILE A 161 25.31 2.11 -3.89
N ASP A 162 24.68 1.83 -5.04
CA ASP A 162 24.87 2.60 -6.27
C ASP A 162 24.43 4.06 -6.11
N ALA A 163 23.39 4.32 -5.32
CA ALA A 163 22.95 5.67 -5.00
C ALA A 163 23.96 6.41 -4.11
N LEU A 164 24.52 5.74 -3.10
CA LEU A 164 25.57 6.30 -2.25
C LEU A 164 26.86 6.56 -3.04
N GLU A 165 27.22 5.67 -3.98
CA GLU A 165 28.34 5.86 -4.89
C GLU A 165 28.12 7.05 -5.83
N LYS A 166 26.91 7.19 -6.38
CA LYS A 166 26.55 8.34 -7.21
C LYS A 166 26.67 9.67 -6.46
N ASP A 167 26.36 9.70 -5.16
CA ASP A 167 26.43 10.90 -4.32
C ASP A 167 27.80 11.03 -3.59
N LEU A 168 28.79 10.20 -3.94
CA LEU A 168 30.08 10.10 -3.26
C LEU A 168 30.85 11.43 -3.24
N GLU A 169 30.83 12.21 -4.33
CA GLU A 169 31.51 13.51 -4.37
C GLU A 169 30.88 14.52 -3.40
N TYR A 170 29.56 14.50 -3.27
CA TYR A 170 28.83 15.36 -2.34
C TYR A 170 29.15 14.97 -0.89
N LEU A 171 29.12 13.67 -0.59
CA LEU A 171 29.46 13.13 0.74
C LEU A 171 30.92 13.37 1.12
N LYS A 172 31.88 13.25 0.18
CA LYS A 172 33.30 13.57 0.41
C LYS A 172 33.51 15.04 0.79
N LYS A 173 32.76 15.97 0.18
CA LYS A 173 32.80 17.40 0.56
C LYS A 173 32.25 17.66 1.97
N LYS A 174 31.26 16.87 2.40
CA LYS A 174 30.69 16.93 3.75
C LYS A 174 31.63 16.34 4.81
N ASN A 175 32.45 15.37 4.44
CA ASN A 175 33.38 14.67 5.32
C ASN A 175 32.70 14.18 6.62
N PRO A 176 31.72 13.25 6.50
CA PRO A 176 30.91 12.82 7.63
C PRO A 176 31.78 12.18 8.72
N THR A 177 31.44 12.45 9.98
CA THR A 177 32.13 11.86 11.15
C THR A 177 31.35 10.68 11.72
N PHE A 178 30.02 10.75 11.73
CA PHE A 178 29.15 9.69 12.22
C PHE A 178 28.15 9.24 11.16
N CYS A 179 28.15 7.94 10.83
CA CYS A 179 27.18 7.32 9.95
C CYS A 179 26.40 6.23 10.71
N LEU A 180 25.08 6.19 10.53
CA LEU A 180 24.21 5.15 11.06
C LEU A 180 23.45 4.45 9.95
N GLU A 181 23.52 3.12 9.90
CA GLU A 181 22.55 2.31 9.18
C GLU A 181 21.47 1.77 10.13
N VAL A 182 20.20 1.97 9.79
CA VAL A 182 19.06 1.37 10.48
C VAL A 182 18.65 0.10 9.73
N GLY A 183 18.45 -1.02 10.43
CA GLY A 183 18.09 -2.30 9.82
C GLY A 183 19.21 -2.88 8.95
N SER A 184 20.42 -3.06 9.49
CA SER A 184 21.59 -3.39 8.66
C SER A 184 21.57 -4.77 8.01
N GLY A 185 20.77 -5.72 8.50
CA GLY A 185 20.70 -7.07 7.93
C GLY A 185 22.09 -7.73 7.87
N SER A 186 22.55 -7.99 6.64
CA SER A 186 23.89 -8.56 6.37
C SER A 186 25.06 -7.58 6.58
N GLY A 187 24.77 -6.28 6.69
CA GLY A 187 25.74 -5.20 6.90
C GLY A 187 26.50 -4.75 5.65
N VAL A 188 26.09 -5.19 4.45
CA VAL A 188 26.81 -4.88 3.21
C VAL A 188 26.79 -3.39 2.87
N VAL A 189 25.70 -2.67 3.14
CA VAL A 189 25.56 -1.25 2.78
C VAL A 189 26.41 -0.38 3.72
N ILE A 190 26.29 -0.53 5.05
CA ILE A 190 27.17 0.20 5.98
C ILE A 190 28.65 -0.15 5.81
N THR A 191 28.96 -1.40 5.46
CA THR A 191 30.34 -1.81 5.17
C THR A 191 30.86 -1.12 3.91
N ALA A 192 30.08 -1.12 2.81
CA ALA A 192 30.44 -0.40 1.59
C ALA A 192 30.65 1.10 1.84
N PHE A 193 29.77 1.73 2.63
CA PHE A 193 29.94 3.11 3.05
C PHE A 193 31.23 3.31 3.85
N GLY A 194 31.50 2.48 4.86
CA GLY A 194 32.71 2.56 5.68
C GLY A 194 34.01 2.33 4.90
N MET A 195 33.98 1.53 3.83
CA MET A 195 35.11 1.38 2.90
C MET A 195 35.38 2.69 2.13
N ALA A 196 34.33 3.40 1.72
CA ALA A 196 34.44 4.68 1.02
C ALA A 196 34.86 5.83 1.96
N PHE A 197 34.56 5.72 3.27
CA PHE A 197 34.87 6.73 4.28
C PHE A 197 35.61 6.14 5.51
N PRO A 198 36.91 5.81 5.40
CA PRO A 198 37.66 5.12 6.47
C PRO A 198 37.79 5.91 7.79
N GLN A 199 37.55 7.22 7.76
CA GLN A 199 37.61 8.09 8.95
C GLN A 199 36.25 8.26 9.62
N THR A 200 35.17 7.78 9.01
CA THR A 200 33.82 7.87 9.57
C THR A 200 33.61 6.77 10.59
N PHE A 201 33.09 7.13 11.76
CA PHE A 201 32.62 6.19 12.74
C PHE A 201 31.25 5.64 12.30
N CYS A 202 31.25 4.37 11.87
CA CYS A 202 30.05 3.71 11.38
C CYS A 202 29.37 2.93 12.52
N LEU A 203 28.08 3.16 12.68
CA LEU A 203 27.20 2.44 13.58
C LEU A 203 26.10 1.76 12.77
N SER A 204 25.62 0.62 13.26
CA SER A 204 24.37 0.05 12.74
C SER A 204 23.44 -0.45 13.83
N THR A 205 22.16 -0.53 13.48
CA THR A 205 21.13 -1.11 14.34
C THR A 205 20.35 -2.16 13.59
N ASP A 206 19.93 -3.20 14.30
CA ASP A 206 18.97 -4.17 13.78
C ASP A 206 18.16 -4.76 14.94
N ILE A 207 16.88 -5.01 14.71
CA ILE A 207 16.02 -5.68 15.71
C ILE A 207 16.39 -7.16 15.85
N ASN A 208 16.98 -7.75 14.81
CA ASN A 208 17.46 -9.11 14.79
C ASN A 208 18.92 -9.18 15.28
N PHE A 209 19.14 -9.87 16.41
CA PHE A 209 20.48 -10.05 16.97
C PHE A 209 21.44 -10.75 16.00
N LYS A 210 20.95 -11.72 15.19
CA LYS A 210 21.77 -12.41 14.20
C LYS A 210 22.25 -11.47 13.09
N ALA A 211 21.42 -10.51 12.68
CA ALA A 211 21.80 -9.47 11.73
C ALA A 211 22.90 -8.55 12.30
N CYS A 212 22.83 -8.18 13.59
CA CYS A 212 23.88 -7.41 14.25
C CYS A 212 25.23 -8.14 14.25
N VAL A 213 25.23 -9.45 14.54
CA VAL A 213 26.45 -10.28 14.53
C VAL A 213 27.00 -10.40 13.11
N MET A 214 26.14 -10.70 12.14
CA MET A 214 26.51 -10.83 10.73
C MET A 214 27.07 -9.53 10.15
N SER A 215 26.44 -8.40 10.45
CA SER A 215 26.90 -7.07 10.06
C SER A 215 28.31 -6.79 10.60
N LYS A 216 28.58 -7.12 11.87
CA LYS A 216 29.92 -6.99 12.47
C LYS A 216 30.94 -7.87 11.76
N GLN A 217 30.60 -9.13 11.47
CA GLN A 217 31.47 -10.05 10.72
C GLN A 217 31.79 -9.54 9.31
N THR A 218 30.78 -8.98 8.61
CA THR A 218 30.95 -8.36 7.29
C THR A 218 31.90 -7.18 7.33
N ALA A 219 31.78 -6.32 8.33
CA ALA A 219 32.70 -5.20 8.51
C ALA A 219 34.12 -5.66 8.86
N ASP A 220 34.27 -6.62 9.79
CA ASP A 220 35.57 -7.16 10.20
C ASP A 220 36.32 -7.81 9.03
N TYR A 221 35.62 -8.61 8.21
CA TYR A 221 36.18 -9.22 7.00
C TYR A 221 36.69 -8.18 5.99
N ASN A 222 35.94 -7.08 5.83
CA ASN A 222 36.30 -5.97 4.94
C ASN A 222 37.19 -4.91 5.61
N LYS A 223 37.65 -5.14 6.85
CA LYS A 223 38.51 -4.24 7.64
C LYS A 223 37.90 -2.84 7.87
N VAL A 224 36.58 -2.78 7.99
CA VAL A 224 35.82 -1.57 8.31
C VAL A 224 35.53 -1.51 9.81
N LYS A 225 35.69 -0.32 10.40
CA LYS A 225 35.29 -0.09 11.80
C LYS A 225 33.78 0.14 11.85
N LEU A 226 33.05 -0.87 12.30
CA LEU A 226 31.60 -0.82 12.52
C LEU A 226 31.27 -1.32 13.92
N ASP A 227 30.45 -0.58 14.66
CA ASP A 227 29.80 -1.10 15.87
C ASP A 227 28.31 -1.32 15.62
N THR A 228 27.78 -2.43 16.11
CA THR A 228 26.39 -2.85 15.88
C THR A 228 25.63 -2.88 17.20
N CYS A 229 24.37 -2.47 17.17
CA CYS A 229 23.50 -2.44 18.35
C CYS A 229 22.17 -3.13 18.06
N ASN A 230 21.86 -4.17 18.84
CA ASN A 230 20.55 -4.80 18.76
C ASN A 230 19.49 -3.92 19.43
N MET A 231 18.72 -3.18 18.63
CA MET A 231 17.71 -2.25 19.14
C MET A 231 16.61 -1.97 18.12
N ASP A 232 15.50 -1.44 18.60
CA ASP A 232 14.42 -0.93 17.76
C ASP A 232 14.77 0.47 17.23
N LEU A 233 14.91 0.57 15.91
CA LEU A 233 15.23 1.78 15.15
C LEU A 233 16.41 2.56 15.76
N THR A 234 16.15 3.73 16.33
CA THR A 234 17.17 4.64 16.88
C THR A 234 16.93 4.99 18.35
N SER A 235 16.17 4.13 19.05
CA SER A 235 15.57 4.40 20.36
C SER A 235 16.56 4.84 21.45
N SER A 236 17.79 4.31 21.45
CA SER A 236 18.76 4.53 22.53
C SER A 236 19.90 5.49 22.19
N PHE A 237 19.94 6.04 20.97
CA PHE A 237 20.98 7.01 20.61
C PHE A 237 20.65 8.40 21.12
N THR A 238 21.68 9.17 21.43
CA THR A 238 21.57 10.59 21.73
C THR A 238 21.13 11.39 20.50
N ASP A 239 20.58 12.57 20.72
CA ASP A 239 20.05 13.43 19.66
C ASP A 239 21.17 14.22 18.94
N ASN A 240 20.93 14.57 17.68
CA ASN A 240 21.75 15.41 16.79
C ASN A 240 23.19 14.93 16.57
N VAL A 241 23.40 13.62 16.46
CA VAL A 241 24.75 13.02 16.35
C VAL A 241 25.12 12.64 14.93
N PHE A 242 24.17 12.16 14.12
CA PHE A 242 24.51 11.48 12.88
C PHE A 242 24.58 12.45 11.70
N ASP A 243 25.71 12.46 11.00
CA ASP A 243 25.90 13.22 9.76
C ASP A 243 25.24 12.52 8.58
N VAL A 244 25.18 11.19 8.62
CA VAL A 244 24.51 10.37 7.62
C VAL A 244 23.68 9.31 8.33
N ILE A 245 22.40 9.19 7.95
CA ILE A 245 21.56 8.04 8.30
C ILE A 245 21.17 7.34 7.00
N ILE A 246 21.25 6.02 6.98
CA ILE A 246 20.91 5.16 5.85
C ILE A 246 19.82 4.20 6.32
N PHE A 247 18.77 4.02 5.51
CA PHE A 247 17.73 3.05 5.81
C PHE A 247 17.23 2.35 4.55
N ASN A 248 17.37 1.02 4.53
CA ASN A 248 16.62 0.13 3.66
C ASN A 248 15.51 -0.55 4.49
N PRO A 249 14.29 0.01 4.54
CA PRO A 249 13.22 -0.49 5.41
C PRO A 249 12.64 -1.84 4.96
N PRO A 250 11.90 -2.55 5.82
CA PRO A 250 10.92 -3.51 5.36
C PRO A 250 9.79 -2.76 4.62
N TYR A 251 9.84 -2.72 3.29
CA TYR A 251 8.97 -1.88 2.46
C TYR A 251 7.80 -2.63 1.78
N VAL A 252 7.69 -3.95 1.96
CA VAL A 252 6.65 -4.75 1.29
C VAL A 252 5.30 -4.51 1.96
N VAL A 253 4.28 -4.23 1.16
CA VAL A 253 2.90 -4.08 1.65
C VAL A 253 2.39 -5.41 2.18
N THR A 254 2.10 -5.45 3.48
CA THR A 254 1.57 -6.62 4.19
C THR A 254 0.40 -6.19 5.08
N GLU A 255 -0.29 -7.16 5.67
CA GLU A 255 -1.19 -6.85 6.79
C GLU A 255 -0.36 -6.38 8.00
N SER A 256 -0.95 -5.55 8.87
CA SER A 256 -0.25 -4.96 10.02
C SER A 256 0.23 -6.01 11.02
N GLU A 257 -0.48 -7.13 11.16
CA GLU A 257 -0.11 -8.24 12.05
C GLU A 257 1.16 -8.98 11.60
N GLU A 258 1.53 -8.86 10.32
CA GLU A 258 2.79 -9.43 9.78
C GLU A 258 3.99 -8.50 10.07
N CYS A 259 3.76 -7.26 10.51
CA CYS A 259 4.80 -6.26 10.77
C CYS A 259 5.38 -6.41 12.19
N GLY A 260 6.71 -6.38 12.32
CA GLY A 260 7.38 -6.41 13.63
C GLY A 260 7.48 -7.78 14.32
N GLY A 261 7.27 -8.88 13.57
CA GLY A 261 7.53 -10.24 14.07
C GLY A 261 9.02 -10.50 14.38
N CYS A 262 9.31 -11.65 15.02
CA CYS A 262 10.70 -12.07 15.30
C CYS A 262 11.33 -12.95 14.20
N ASP A 263 10.53 -13.35 13.21
CA ASP A 263 10.97 -14.23 12.11
C ASP A 263 11.57 -13.42 10.95
N ILE A 264 12.19 -14.11 9.99
CA ILE A 264 12.75 -13.53 8.76
C ILE A 264 11.74 -12.64 8.00
N THR A 265 10.43 -12.87 8.18
CA THR A 265 9.36 -12.05 7.61
C THR A 265 9.45 -10.58 7.99
N ALA A 266 9.99 -10.27 9.17
CA ALA A 266 10.18 -8.90 9.64
C ALA A 266 11.20 -8.11 8.79
N SER A 267 12.05 -8.80 8.03
CA SER A 267 13.01 -8.14 7.12
C SER A 267 12.33 -7.47 5.92
N TRP A 268 11.10 -7.85 5.58
CA TRP A 268 10.39 -7.24 4.44
C TRP A 268 8.98 -6.73 4.76
N ALA A 269 8.31 -7.24 5.80
CA ALA A 269 6.93 -6.88 6.14
C ALA A 269 6.80 -5.45 6.68
N GLY A 270 6.37 -4.53 5.82
CA GLY A 270 6.21 -3.10 6.12
C GLY A 270 4.82 -2.68 6.59
N GLY A 271 3.87 -3.61 6.66
CA GLY A 271 2.49 -3.34 7.07
C GLY A 271 1.72 -2.50 6.05
N THR A 272 0.78 -1.70 6.53
CA THR A 272 -0.08 -0.83 5.70
C THR A 272 0.76 0.12 4.85
N LYS A 273 0.52 0.14 3.54
CA LYS A 273 1.34 0.85 2.52
C LYS A 273 2.83 0.44 2.50
N GLY A 274 3.25 -0.58 3.26
CA GLY A 274 4.65 -0.96 3.41
C GLY A 274 5.49 0.10 4.14
N ARG A 275 4.87 0.87 5.05
CA ARG A 275 5.53 2.02 5.67
C ARG A 275 5.41 2.12 7.19
N GLU A 276 4.83 1.18 7.90
CA GLU A 276 4.60 1.36 9.35
C GLU A 276 5.91 1.57 10.12
N ILE A 277 6.96 0.84 9.75
CA ILE A 277 8.31 1.02 10.32
C ILE A 277 8.97 2.30 9.81
N THR A 278 8.81 2.60 8.51
CA THR A 278 9.33 3.83 7.89
C THR A 278 8.75 5.06 8.58
N ASP A 279 7.43 5.16 8.68
CA ASP A 279 6.70 6.29 9.26
C ASP A 279 7.11 6.50 10.72
N ARG A 280 7.33 5.41 11.49
CA ARG A 280 7.92 5.50 12.85
C ARG A 280 9.30 6.16 12.81
N LEU A 281 10.22 5.69 11.97
CA LEU A 281 11.56 6.26 11.88
C LEU A 281 11.53 7.73 11.43
N LEU A 282 10.67 8.10 10.48
CA LEU A 282 10.57 9.48 9.98
C LEU A 282 10.29 10.49 11.11
N THR A 283 9.54 10.10 12.15
CA THR A 283 9.30 10.96 13.33
C THR A 283 10.55 11.17 14.19
N MET A 284 11.52 10.24 14.12
CA MET A 284 12.76 10.28 14.91
C MET A 284 13.89 11.01 14.18
N ILE A 285 13.92 10.97 12.84
CA ILE A 285 14.97 11.57 12.00
C ILE A 285 15.30 13.03 12.39
N PRO A 286 14.33 13.94 12.61
CA PRO A 286 14.63 15.33 12.96
C PRO A 286 15.40 15.51 14.26
N LYS A 287 15.33 14.53 15.17
CA LYS A 287 16.06 14.53 16.45
C LYS A 287 17.41 13.82 16.35
N LYS A 288 17.60 12.90 15.40
CA LYS A 288 18.81 12.08 15.31
C LYS A 288 19.86 12.64 14.36
N LEU A 289 19.45 13.32 13.30
CA LEU A 289 20.38 13.96 12.37
C LEU A 289 21.04 15.19 12.99
N ALA A 290 22.32 15.36 12.72
CA ALA A 290 23.03 16.61 12.97
C ALA A 290 22.48 17.75 12.10
N ASN A 291 22.83 19.01 12.40
CA ASN A 291 22.30 20.21 11.72
C ASN A 291 22.48 20.21 10.18
N ASN A 292 23.49 19.50 9.67
CA ASN A 292 23.78 19.35 8.25
C ASN A 292 23.70 17.88 7.79
N GLY A 293 23.03 17.05 8.60
CA GLY A 293 22.91 15.62 8.37
C GLY A 293 22.04 15.29 7.17
N ILE A 294 22.33 14.14 6.57
CA ILE A 294 21.67 13.64 5.37
C ILE A 294 21.02 12.30 5.70
N PHE A 295 19.81 12.08 5.21
CA PHE A 295 19.12 10.81 5.36
C PHE A 295 18.85 10.19 3.99
N TYR A 296 19.37 8.98 3.77
CA TYR A 296 19.09 8.16 2.59
C TYR A 296 18.05 7.10 2.94
N LEU A 297 17.00 7.02 2.13
CA LEU A 297 15.88 6.11 2.32
C LEU A 297 15.55 5.42 1.01
N LEU A 298 15.48 4.08 1.05
CA LEU A 298 14.92 3.30 -0.05
C LEU A 298 13.39 3.20 0.07
N LEU A 299 12.69 3.38 -1.04
CA LEU A 299 11.24 3.24 -1.17
C LEU A 299 10.89 2.52 -2.48
N ILE A 300 9.71 1.91 -2.53
CA ILE A 300 9.05 1.50 -3.77
C ILE A 300 7.85 2.42 -4.07
N GLU A 301 7.35 2.43 -5.31
CA GLU A 301 6.17 3.24 -5.69
C GLU A 301 4.93 2.89 -4.85
N GLU A 302 4.77 1.63 -4.45
CA GLU A 302 3.70 1.16 -3.57
C GLU A 302 3.74 1.79 -2.17
N ASN A 303 4.89 2.33 -1.76
CA ASN A 303 5.01 3.10 -0.52
C ASN A 303 4.47 4.53 -0.67
N ILE A 304 4.00 4.95 -1.84
CA ILE A 304 3.48 6.32 -2.07
C ILE A 304 4.53 7.37 -1.65
N PRO A 305 5.69 7.47 -2.34
CA PRO A 305 6.81 8.32 -1.92
C PRO A 305 6.46 9.80 -1.72
N ASP A 306 5.46 10.32 -2.44
CA ASP A 306 4.98 11.68 -2.29
C ASP A 306 4.49 11.99 -0.86
N GLU A 307 3.84 11.03 -0.20
CA GLU A 307 3.42 11.18 1.20
C GLU A 307 4.64 11.23 2.13
N VAL A 308 5.67 10.40 1.89
CA VAL A 308 6.92 10.39 2.67
C VAL A 308 7.67 11.72 2.53
N VAL A 309 7.73 12.24 1.29
CA VAL A 309 8.30 13.56 1.01
C VAL A 309 7.54 14.66 1.75
N GLN A 310 6.20 14.60 1.76
CA GLN A 310 5.38 15.56 2.47
C GLN A 310 5.61 15.52 3.99
N ILE A 311 5.74 14.32 4.58
CA ILE A 311 6.07 14.15 6.00
C ILE A 311 7.41 14.80 6.31
N MET A 312 8.46 14.49 5.56
CA MET A 312 9.79 15.05 5.80
C MET A 312 9.86 16.57 5.54
N SER A 313 9.12 17.06 4.55
CA SER A 313 8.97 18.49 4.27
C SER A 313 8.32 19.24 5.43
N SER A 314 7.35 18.63 6.12
CA SER A 314 6.74 19.21 7.33
C SER A 314 7.74 19.41 8.48
N TYR A 315 8.83 18.62 8.51
CA TYR A 315 9.96 18.78 9.43
C TYR A 315 11.08 19.69 8.88
N GLY A 316 10.84 20.36 7.74
CA GLY A 316 11.76 21.30 7.11
C GLY A 316 12.85 20.67 6.25
N TYR A 317 12.70 19.40 5.83
CA TYR A 317 13.65 18.75 4.94
C TYR A 317 13.27 18.92 3.47
N LYS A 318 14.27 19.18 2.64
CA LYS A 318 14.20 19.03 1.18
C LYS A 318 14.48 17.58 0.82
N SER A 319 13.96 17.16 -0.33
CA SER A 319 14.12 15.80 -0.85
C SER A 319 14.62 15.80 -2.28
N GLU A 320 15.49 14.86 -2.62
CA GLU A 320 15.96 14.60 -3.98
C GLU A 320 15.94 13.08 -4.24
N ILE A 321 15.53 12.65 -5.44
CA ILE A 321 15.69 11.26 -5.86
C ILE A 321 17.11 11.12 -6.42
N VAL A 322 17.96 10.36 -5.71
CA VAL A 322 19.35 10.12 -6.11
C VAL A 322 19.40 9.13 -7.26
N LEU A 323 18.66 8.03 -7.13
CA LEU A 323 18.63 6.96 -8.11
C LEU A 323 17.26 6.29 -8.14
N LYS A 324 16.88 5.80 -9.32
CA LYS A 324 15.63 5.09 -9.58
C LYS A 324 15.91 3.92 -10.50
N ARG A 325 15.41 2.73 -10.15
CA ARG A 325 15.59 1.50 -10.94
C ARG A 325 14.29 0.73 -10.98
N LYS A 326 13.95 0.23 -12.16
CA LYS A 326 12.85 -0.72 -12.32
C LYS A 326 13.41 -2.14 -12.26
N VAL A 327 12.96 -2.91 -11.28
CA VAL A 327 13.33 -4.31 -11.07
C VAL A 327 12.06 -5.14 -11.21
N ARG A 328 11.94 -5.85 -12.35
CA ARG A 328 10.72 -6.59 -12.72
C ARG A 328 9.46 -5.70 -12.70
N ASN A 329 8.57 -5.93 -11.73
CA ASN A 329 7.31 -5.21 -11.55
C ASN A 329 7.38 -4.13 -10.47
N GLU A 330 8.51 -4.01 -9.77
CA GLU A 330 8.72 -3.03 -8.71
C GLU A 330 9.59 -1.90 -9.24
N GLN A 331 9.27 -0.68 -8.78
CA GLN A 331 10.04 0.50 -9.10
C GLN A 331 10.62 1.05 -7.82
N GLN A 332 11.91 0.84 -7.64
CA GLN A 332 12.68 1.19 -6.46
C GLN A 332 13.30 2.57 -6.64
N LEU A 333 13.26 3.37 -5.59
CA LEU A 333 13.74 4.75 -5.54
C LEU A 333 14.59 4.93 -4.28
N VAL A 334 15.72 5.61 -4.43
CA VAL A 334 16.53 6.07 -3.29
C VAL A 334 16.38 7.57 -3.15
N PHE A 335 15.77 8.00 -2.06
CA PHE A 335 15.61 9.39 -1.69
C PHE A 335 16.75 9.85 -0.79
N LYS A 336 17.15 11.10 -0.98
CA LYS A 336 18.04 11.85 -0.10
C LYS A 336 17.27 13.01 0.52
N PHE A 337 17.25 13.07 1.84
CA PHE A 337 16.65 14.17 2.62
C PHE A 337 17.74 15.00 3.29
N PHE A 338 17.63 16.32 3.18
CA PHE A 338 18.63 17.28 3.69
C PHE A 338 17.99 18.64 4.00
N ARG A 339 18.69 19.52 4.72
CA ARG A 339 18.26 20.91 5.01
C ARG A 339 18.99 21.93 4.15
#